data_AF-A0A9W8XPN4-F1
#
_entry.id   AF-A0A9W8XPN4-F1
#
_cell.length_a   1.000
_cell.length_b   1.000
_cell.length_c   1.000
_cell.angle_alpha   90.00
_cell.angle_beta   90.00
_cell.angle_gamma   90.00
#
_symmetry.space_group_name_H-M   'P 1'
#
loop_
_entity.id
_entity.type
_entity.pdbx_description
1 polymer ?
#
loop_
_entity_poly.entity_id
_entity_poly.type
_entity_poly.pdbx_seq_one_letter_code
_entity_poly.pdbx_strand_id
1 'polypeptide(L)'
;MAELHDLSTELLLNIYELLDSIDDALHLARGSKHLHAVYETHRSDTTPDSSRPSIEVFEQCCNATKITRVQVWDIVARWQGLRAFQHLYVDSKVNAKFSRGPPDNSEILNVVDLVEKGECAVRNIDETKIRLSFSSAAIVRFYKALTNYWLATEARKLADQCAYTLQSSSLNMWDRVHNIFDDRSGLQESLDVLEVYDFGEFLCQHIDHADKDSLDHWLNEQDWFMGDDLHVDNRYFIIQLGAHLSPPDILELLFLTSVWKKDGDGHRRAWSKEKRRAYLQARGSFDSFTGRHLVLDVGGELRDTNFAIEYVEGACMLQLQETFPKIIPKDIAVAWKQYRGTLWLSQIRGQFGSMSSGPCLAYFTEVFESLEDNGLAQL
;
A
#
# COMPACT_ATOMS: atom_id res chain seq x y z
N MET A 1 -2.12 19.48 -42.91
CA MET A 1 -1.37 18.40 -42.22
C MET A 1 -2.40 17.61 -41.46
N ALA A 2 -2.44 16.29 -41.61
CA ALA A 2 -3.37 15.48 -40.82
C ALA A 2 -2.93 15.54 -39.36
N GLU A 3 -3.85 15.85 -38.46
CA GLU A 3 -3.55 15.88 -37.03
C GLU A 3 -3.65 14.47 -36.47
N LEU A 4 -2.92 14.17 -35.40
CA LEU A 4 -2.86 12.82 -34.83
C LEU A 4 -4.25 12.30 -34.41
N HIS A 5 -5.18 13.20 -34.09
CA HIS A 5 -6.55 12.88 -33.73
C HIS A 5 -7.48 12.58 -34.92
N ASP A 6 -7.03 12.82 -36.15
CA ASP A 6 -7.77 12.49 -37.38
C ASP A 6 -7.51 11.04 -37.84
N LEU A 7 -6.57 10.34 -37.20
CA LEU A 7 -6.25 8.95 -37.49
C LEU A 7 -7.40 8.03 -37.07
N SER A 8 -7.60 6.95 -37.82
CA SER A 8 -8.57 5.93 -37.43
C SER A 8 -8.13 5.23 -36.14
N THR A 9 -9.09 4.67 -35.41
CA THR A 9 -8.83 3.90 -34.19
C THR A 9 -7.76 2.83 -34.41
N GLU A 10 -7.80 2.10 -35.52
CA GLU A 10 -6.85 1.03 -35.85
C GLU A 10 -5.41 1.54 -36.01
N LEU A 11 -5.23 2.73 -36.60
CA LEU A 11 -3.91 3.35 -36.74
C LEU A 11 -3.39 3.87 -35.40
N LEU A 12 -4.28 4.39 -34.56
CA LEU A 12 -3.93 4.82 -33.22
C LEU A 12 -3.56 3.64 -32.31
N LEU A 13 -4.25 2.50 -32.44
CA LEU A 13 -3.89 1.26 -31.76
C LEU A 13 -2.51 0.76 -32.20
N ASN A 14 -2.24 0.72 -33.51
CA ASN A 14 -0.90 0.39 -34.02
C ASN A 14 0.18 1.34 -33.50
N ILE A 15 -0.12 2.63 -33.33
CA ILE A 15 0.82 3.58 -32.72
C ILE A 15 1.08 3.22 -31.26
N TYR A 16 0.06 2.88 -30.48
CA TYR A 16 0.23 2.42 -29.10
C TYR A 16 1.02 1.11 -29.00
N GLU A 17 0.80 0.15 -29.90
CA GLU A 17 1.55 -1.10 -29.95
C GLU A 17 3.03 -0.89 -30.29
N LEU A 18 3.36 0.17 -31.03
CA LEU A 18 4.73 0.55 -31.38
C LEU A 18 5.43 1.40 -30.30
N LEU A 19 4.72 1.79 -29.23
CA LEU A 19 5.33 2.45 -28.08
C LEU A 19 5.88 1.37 -27.14
N ASP A 20 7.20 1.16 -27.18
CA ASP A 20 7.92 0.21 -26.32
C ASP A 20 7.93 0.57 -24.81
N SER A 21 7.20 1.63 -24.43
CA SER A 21 7.16 2.17 -23.07
C SER A 21 5.72 2.48 -22.65
N ILE A 22 5.32 1.91 -21.52
CA ILE A 22 4.01 2.17 -20.90
C ILE A 22 3.83 3.64 -20.53
N ASP A 23 4.91 4.31 -20.14
CA ASP A 23 4.87 5.74 -19.80
C ASP A 23 4.61 6.59 -21.04
N ASP A 24 5.18 6.23 -22.19
CA ASP A 24 4.94 6.93 -23.45
C ASP A 24 3.51 6.72 -23.95
N ALA A 25 2.99 5.49 -23.81
CA ALA A 25 1.60 5.17 -24.12
C ALA A 25 0.63 5.96 -23.22
N LEU A 26 0.89 6.00 -21.91
CA LEU A 26 0.09 6.81 -20.98
C LEU A 26 0.22 8.30 -21.26
N HIS A 27 1.41 8.77 -21.64
CA HIS A 27 1.65 10.18 -21.95
C HIS A 27 0.94 10.60 -23.24
N LEU A 28 0.90 9.72 -24.25
CA LEU A 28 0.15 9.91 -25.49
C LEU A 28 -1.37 9.88 -25.22
N ALA A 29 -1.85 8.93 -24.42
CA ALA A 29 -3.25 8.81 -24.03
C ALA A 29 -3.74 10.06 -23.30
N ARG A 30 -2.91 10.68 -22.46
CA ARG A 30 -3.23 11.93 -21.76
C ARG A 30 -3.34 13.15 -22.69
N GLY A 31 -2.88 13.04 -23.94
CA GLY A 31 -2.91 14.14 -24.91
C GLY A 31 -4.31 14.53 -25.38
N SER A 32 -5.28 13.60 -25.42
CA SER A 32 -6.67 13.92 -25.77
C SER A 32 -7.67 12.87 -25.28
N LYS A 33 -8.95 13.25 -25.17
CA LYS A 33 -10.02 12.31 -24.80
C LYS A 33 -10.19 11.18 -25.81
N HIS A 34 -9.96 11.46 -27.09
CA HIS A 34 -10.07 10.44 -28.15
C HIS A 34 -8.93 9.43 -28.05
N LEU A 35 -7.69 9.91 -27.89
CA LEU A 35 -6.51 9.06 -27.69
C LEU A 35 -6.63 8.22 -26.42
N HIS A 36 -7.15 8.81 -25.34
CA HIS A 36 -7.44 8.08 -24.11
C HIS A 36 -8.52 7.01 -24.32
N ALA A 37 -9.62 7.32 -25.02
CA ALA A 37 -10.67 6.35 -25.30
C ALA A 37 -10.17 5.17 -26.14
N VAL A 38 -9.31 5.43 -27.14
CA VAL A 38 -8.69 4.36 -27.95
C VAL A 38 -7.76 3.50 -27.09
N TYR A 39 -6.92 4.13 -26.25
CA TYR A 39 -6.05 3.43 -25.31
C TYR A 39 -6.84 2.56 -24.32
N GLU A 40 -7.93 3.09 -23.76
CA GLU A 40 -8.81 2.35 -22.84
C GLU A 40 -9.56 1.22 -23.55
N THR A 41 -9.97 1.41 -24.81
CA THR A 41 -10.63 0.35 -25.59
C THR A 41 -9.66 -0.82 -25.84
N HIS A 42 -8.41 -0.53 -26.19
CA HIS A 42 -7.33 -1.53 -26.29
C HIS A 42 -7.08 -2.23 -24.96
N ARG A 43 -7.16 -1.48 -23.86
CA ARG A 43 -6.87 -2.00 -22.52
C ARG A 43 -8.03 -2.84 -21.98
N SER A 44 -9.28 -2.52 -22.35
CA SER A 44 -10.48 -3.25 -21.95
C SER A 44 -10.67 -4.57 -22.68
N ASP A 45 -10.18 -4.67 -23.92
CA ASP A 45 -10.09 -5.95 -24.64
C ASP A 45 -8.72 -6.56 -24.36
N THR A 46 -8.63 -7.35 -23.30
CA THR A 46 -7.53 -8.30 -23.03
C THR A 46 -6.16 -7.78 -23.46
N THR A 47 -5.47 -7.01 -22.60
CA THR A 47 -4.01 -6.81 -22.77
C THR A 47 -3.41 -8.17 -23.14
N PRO A 48 -2.90 -8.34 -24.37
CA PRO A 48 -2.47 -9.64 -24.84
C PRO A 48 -1.45 -10.18 -23.84
N ASP A 49 -1.45 -11.48 -23.55
CA ASP A 49 -0.48 -12.07 -22.62
C ASP A 49 0.97 -11.71 -23.01
N SER A 50 1.22 -11.41 -24.29
CA SER A 50 2.52 -10.93 -24.81
C SER A 50 2.93 -9.52 -24.39
N SER A 51 2.00 -8.69 -23.91
CA SER A 51 2.26 -7.32 -23.40
C SER A 51 2.53 -7.28 -21.90
N ARG A 52 2.25 -8.39 -21.20
CA ARG A 52 2.50 -8.50 -19.76
C ARG A 52 4.01 -8.68 -19.51
N PRO A 53 4.53 -8.11 -18.41
CA PRO A 53 5.93 -8.33 -18.05
C PRO A 53 6.18 -9.83 -17.86
N SER A 54 7.31 -10.30 -18.38
CA SER A 54 7.73 -11.67 -18.15
C SER A 54 8.45 -11.79 -16.81
N ILE A 55 8.62 -13.03 -16.33
CA ILE A 55 9.38 -13.33 -15.11
C ILE A 55 10.78 -12.72 -15.18
N GLU A 56 11.39 -12.70 -16.36
CA GLU A 56 12.72 -12.12 -16.58
C GLU A 56 12.77 -10.61 -16.25
N VAL A 57 11.67 -9.88 -16.46
CA VAL A 57 11.59 -8.46 -16.08
C VAL A 57 11.66 -8.30 -14.57
N PHE A 58 10.92 -9.13 -13.82
CA PHE A 58 11.00 -9.14 -12.35
C PHE A 58 12.41 -9.50 -11.88
N GLU A 59 13.05 -10.50 -12.49
CA GLU A 59 14.42 -10.88 -12.19
C GLU A 59 15.41 -9.75 -12.43
N GLN A 60 15.25 -9.03 -13.54
CA GLN A 60 16.10 -7.88 -13.85
C GLN A 60 15.93 -6.78 -12.81
N CYS A 61 14.69 -6.50 -12.39
CA CYS A 61 14.40 -5.51 -11.35
C CYS A 61 15.02 -5.90 -9.99
N CYS A 62 14.84 -7.14 -9.56
CA CYS A 62 15.35 -7.60 -8.25
C CYS A 62 16.87 -7.71 -8.21
N ASN A 63 17.50 -8.03 -9.34
CA ASN A 63 18.94 -8.19 -9.46
C ASN A 63 19.62 -6.97 -10.11
N ALA A 64 18.93 -5.82 -10.18
CA ALA A 64 19.45 -4.62 -10.79
C ALA A 64 20.66 -4.10 -10.01
N THR A 65 21.87 -4.32 -10.55
CA THR A 65 23.12 -3.81 -9.96
C THR A 65 23.50 -2.41 -10.43
N LYS A 66 22.75 -1.87 -11.42
CA LYS A 66 22.99 -0.56 -12.03
C LYS A 66 21.67 0.17 -12.18
N ILE A 67 21.66 1.44 -11.77
CA ILE A 67 20.51 2.34 -11.92
C ILE A 67 20.87 3.37 -12.99
N THR A 68 20.00 3.54 -13.98
CA THR A 68 20.17 4.56 -15.03
C THR A 68 19.92 5.96 -14.47
N ARG A 69 20.40 7.01 -15.16
CA ARG A 69 20.18 8.40 -14.73
C ARG A 69 18.69 8.77 -14.65
N VAL A 70 17.88 8.25 -15.57
CA VAL A 70 16.42 8.49 -15.58
C VAL A 70 15.78 7.85 -14.35
N GLN A 71 16.10 6.58 -14.07
CA GLN A 71 15.62 5.89 -12.88
C GLN A 71 16.06 6.57 -11.58
N VAL A 72 17.27 7.15 -11.52
CA VAL A 72 17.70 7.96 -10.36
C VAL A 72 16.77 9.17 -10.17
N TRP A 73 16.43 9.88 -11.24
CA TRP A 73 15.51 11.02 -11.16
C TRP A 73 14.09 10.59 -10.78
N ASP A 74 13.61 9.45 -11.28
CA ASP A 74 12.30 8.91 -10.89
C ASP A 74 12.28 8.53 -9.41
N ILE A 75 13.32 7.86 -8.94
CA ILE A 75 13.50 7.55 -7.51
C ILE A 75 13.50 8.84 -6.70
N VAL A 76 14.26 9.86 -7.11
CA VAL A 76 14.31 11.16 -6.40
C VAL A 76 12.95 11.86 -6.42
N ALA A 77 12.24 11.87 -7.54
CA ALA A 77 10.93 12.50 -7.66
C ALA A 77 9.90 11.79 -6.76
N ARG A 78 9.87 10.45 -6.79
CA ARG A 78 9.02 9.65 -5.89
C ARG A 78 9.43 9.85 -4.44
N TRP A 79 10.73 9.94 -4.14
CA TRP A 79 11.26 10.23 -2.80
C TRP A 79 10.84 11.62 -2.29
N GLN A 80 10.81 12.64 -3.15
CA GLN A 80 10.24 13.95 -2.80
C GLN A 80 8.74 13.85 -2.51
N GLY A 81 8.00 13.00 -3.23
CA GLY A 81 6.60 12.68 -2.93
C GLY A 81 6.44 12.02 -1.55
N LEU A 82 7.30 11.06 -1.20
CA LEU A 82 7.29 10.37 0.09
C LEU A 82 7.56 11.30 1.28
N ARG A 83 8.20 12.45 1.06
CA ARG A 83 8.34 13.48 2.11
C ARG A 83 7.00 14.01 2.59
N ALA A 84 5.99 14.09 1.72
CA ALA A 84 4.64 14.46 2.13
C ALA A 84 4.05 13.42 3.10
N PHE A 85 4.34 12.14 2.91
CA PHE A 85 3.93 11.07 3.82
C PHE A 85 4.50 11.29 5.23
N GLN A 86 5.80 11.59 5.31
CA GLN A 86 6.45 11.94 6.58
C GLN A 86 5.84 13.21 7.19
N HIS A 87 5.61 14.26 6.39
CA HIS A 87 5.02 15.51 6.87
C HIS A 87 3.62 15.30 7.46
N LEU A 88 2.80 14.46 6.83
CA LEU A 88 1.50 14.06 7.37
C LEU A 88 1.66 13.27 8.68
N TYR A 89 2.63 12.35 8.76
CA TYR A 89 2.88 11.58 9.98
C TYR A 89 3.28 12.46 11.16
N VAL A 90 4.12 13.47 10.94
CA VAL A 90 4.58 14.38 12.01
C VAL A 90 3.62 15.52 12.32
N ASP A 91 2.59 15.72 11.47
CA ASP A 91 1.55 16.70 11.78
C ASP A 91 0.81 16.29 13.05
N SER A 92 0.86 17.15 14.06
CA SER A 92 0.32 16.84 15.39
C SER A 92 -1.17 16.47 15.39
N LYS A 93 -1.98 16.97 14.45
CA LYS A 93 -3.41 16.67 14.40
C LYS A 93 -3.66 15.34 13.73
N VAL A 94 -2.98 15.09 12.61
CA VAL A 94 -3.05 13.83 11.87
C VAL A 94 -2.50 12.70 12.74
N ASN A 95 -1.33 12.88 13.35
CA ASN A 95 -0.72 11.92 14.27
C ASN A 95 -1.60 11.66 15.51
N ALA A 96 -2.18 12.69 16.13
CA ALA A 96 -3.05 12.51 17.28
C ALA A 96 -4.32 11.72 16.95
N LYS A 97 -4.80 11.77 15.70
CA LYS A 97 -5.91 10.93 15.23
C LYS A 97 -5.44 9.49 15.00
N PHE A 98 -4.35 9.33 14.26
CA PHE A 98 -3.74 8.02 14.01
C PHE A 98 -3.41 7.27 15.30
N SER A 99 -2.85 7.95 16.31
CA SER A 99 -2.44 7.36 17.59
C SER A 99 -3.62 6.88 18.44
N ARG A 100 -4.84 7.40 18.24
CA ARG A 100 -6.02 7.01 19.04
C ARG A 100 -6.60 5.66 18.63
N GLY A 101 -6.04 5.02 17.61
CA GLY A 101 -6.53 3.76 17.08
C GLY A 101 -7.42 3.96 15.85
N PRO A 102 -8.04 2.88 15.33
CA PRO A 102 -8.94 2.99 14.19
C PRO A 102 -10.04 4.00 14.51
N PRO A 103 -10.39 4.90 13.57
CA PRO A 103 -11.44 5.87 13.79
C PRO A 103 -12.73 5.13 14.15
N ASP A 104 -13.45 5.62 15.15
CA ASP A 104 -14.86 5.32 15.26
C ASP A 104 -15.46 5.78 13.91
N ASN A 105 -16.21 4.91 13.21
CA ASN A 105 -16.65 5.09 11.80
C ASN A 105 -17.37 6.42 11.50
N SER A 106 -17.62 7.25 12.52
CA SER A 106 -18.34 8.52 12.47
C SER A 106 -17.46 9.76 12.22
N GLU A 107 -16.13 9.72 12.40
CA GLU A 107 -15.30 10.94 12.28
C GLU A 107 -14.40 10.92 11.04
N ILE A 108 -15.00 11.27 9.89
CA ILE A 108 -14.27 11.37 8.63
C ILE A 108 -13.36 12.60 8.65
N LEU A 109 -12.08 12.35 8.43
CA LEU A 109 -11.03 13.36 8.51
C LEU A 109 -10.67 13.86 7.11
N ASN A 110 -10.92 15.13 6.79
CA ASN A 110 -10.26 15.75 5.64
C ASN A 110 -8.82 16.10 6.05
N VAL A 111 -7.91 15.15 5.84
CA VAL A 111 -6.48 15.25 6.21
C VAL A 111 -5.87 16.54 5.65
N VAL A 112 -6.22 16.93 4.42
CA VAL A 112 -5.66 18.14 3.81
C VAL A 112 -6.25 19.42 4.41
N ASP A 113 -7.57 19.48 4.65
CA ASP A 113 -8.17 20.62 5.35
C ASP A 113 -7.56 20.82 6.75
N LEU A 114 -7.15 19.74 7.43
CA LEU A 114 -6.55 19.85 8.76
C LEU A 114 -5.16 20.47 8.75
N VAL A 115 -4.39 20.16 7.71
CA VAL A 115 -3.08 20.76 7.43
C VAL A 115 -3.30 22.24 7.06
N GLU A 116 -4.16 22.53 6.09
CA GLU A 116 -4.43 23.90 5.62
C GLU A 116 -5.04 24.83 6.69
N LYS A 117 -6.06 24.36 7.42
CA LYS A 117 -6.67 25.13 8.53
C LYS A 117 -5.74 25.23 9.74
N GLY A 118 -4.75 24.32 9.84
CA GLY A 118 -3.68 24.39 10.82
C GLY A 118 -2.83 25.64 10.65
N GLU A 119 -2.48 26.01 9.42
CA GLU A 119 -1.63 27.18 9.15
C GLU A 119 -2.32 28.51 9.48
N CYS A 120 -3.65 28.58 9.39
CA CYS A 120 -4.39 29.84 9.63
C CYS A 120 -4.65 30.15 11.12
N ALA A 121 -4.62 29.15 12.00
CA ALA A 121 -4.93 29.32 13.43
C ALA A 121 -3.69 29.47 14.35
N VAL A 122 -2.48 29.34 13.83
CA VAL A 122 -1.23 29.24 14.62
C VAL A 122 -0.64 30.60 15.06
N ARG A 123 -1.31 31.72 14.81
CA ARG A 123 -0.78 33.04 15.24
C ARG A 123 -0.98 33.39 16.72
N ASN A 124 -1.66 32.57 17.53
CA ASN A 124 -2.00 32.97 18.92
C ASN A 124 -2.06 31.84 19.97
N ILE A 125 -1.47 30.66 19.73
CA ILE A 125 -1.41 29.61 20.76
C ILE A 125 0.04 29.35 21.13
N ASP A 126 0.36 29.65 22.39
CA ASP A 126 1.57 29.37 23.14
C ASP A 126 2.42 28.21 22.59
N GLU A 127 3.70 28.49 22.32
CA GLU A 127 4.71 27.68 21.63
C GLU A 127 5.17 26.41 22.39
N THR A 128 4.35 25.86 23.29
CA THR A 128 4.68 24.65 24.07
C THR A 128 4.06 23.37 23.53
N LYS A 129 3.29 23.40 22.44
CA LYS A 129 2.93 22.17 21.72
C LYS A 129 4.13 21.67 20.93
N ILE A 130 4.88 20.78 21.58
CA ILE A 130 5.93 19.91 21.03
C ILE A 130 5.53 19.50 19.61
N ARG A 131 6.12 20.15 18.60
CA ARG A 131 6.10 19.61 17.24
C ARG A 131 6.75 18.24 17.38
N LEU A 132 6.08 17.19 16.92
CA LEU A 132 6.68 15.89 16.72
C LEU A 132 7.80 16.06 15.69
N SER A 133 8.99 16.44 16.14
CA SER A 133 10.14 16.59 15.26
C SER A 133 10.95 15.30 15.33
N PHE A 134 11.06 14.61 14.20
CA PHE A 134 12.00 13.51 14.12
C PHE A 134 13.43 13.99 14.30
N SER A 135 14.21 13.24 15.08
CA SER A 135 15.67 13.35 15.05
C SER A 135 16.19 12.93 13.67
N SER A 136 17.40 13.35 13.30
CA SER A 136 18.00 12.94 12.02
C SER A 136 18.04 11.41 11.85
N ALA A 137 18.23 10.65 12.93
CA ALA A 137 18.22 9.20 12.91
C ALA A 137 16.81 8.64 12.69
N ALA A 138 15.79 9.21 13.33
CA ALA A 138 14.39 8.82 13.13
C ALA A 138 13.92 9.11 11.70
N ILE A 139 14.37 10.22 11.09
CA ILE A 139 14.11 10.53 9.67
C ILE A 139 14.64 9.40 8.78
N VAL A 140 15.90 9.00 8.96
CA VAL A 140 16.52 7.93 8.15
C VAL A 140 15.78 6.61 8.34
N ARG A 141 15.45 6.24 9.58
CA ARG A 141 14.67 5.02 9.88
C ARG A 141 13.30 5.04 9.22
N PHE A 142 12.58 6.16 9.30
CA PHE A 142 11.26 6.31 8.69
C PHE A 142 11.31 6.15 7.18
N TYR A 143 12.27 6.79 6.51
CA TYR A 143 12.44 6.61 5.07
C TYR A 143 12.85 5.19 4.70
N LYS A 144 13.71 4.54 5.50
CA LYS A 144 14.08 3.13 5.26
C LYS A 144 12.83 2.25 5.33
N ALA A 145 12.04 2.38 6.39
CA ALA A 145 10.80 1.63 6.58
C ALA A 145 9.79 1.87 5.46
N LEU A 146 9.58 3.14 5.09
CA LEU A 146 8.69 3.53 3.99
C LEU A 146 9.16 3.00 2.63
N THR A 147 10.46 2.99 2.38
CA THR A 147 11.03 2.43 1.15
C THR A 147 10.89 0.91 1.12
N ASN A 148 11.11 0.22 2.25
CA ASN A 148 10.91 -1.23 2.33
C ASN A 148 9.44 -1.61 2.10
N TYR A 149 8.50 -0.90 2.73
CA TYR A 149 7.08 -1.10 2.48
C TYR A 149 6.72 -0.86 1.01
N TRP A 150 7.17 0.26 0.45
CA TRP A 150 6.93 0.58 -0.96
C TRP A 150 7.50 -0.48 -1.90
N LEU A 151 8.75 -0.90 -1.71
CA LEU A 151 9.38 -1.96 -2.50
C LEU A 151 8.57 -3.26 -2.46
N ALA A 152 8.12 -3.66 -1.26
CA ALA A 152 7.31 -4.85 -1.08
C ALA A 152 5.98 -4.77 -1.85
N THR A 153 5.30 -3.62 -1.79
CA THR A 153 4.07 -3.37 -2.57
C THR A 153 4.32 -3.39 -4.08
N GLU A 154 5.41 -2.79 -4.56
CA GLU A 154 5.72 -2.78 -6.00
C GLU A 154 6.15 -4.15 -6.52
N ALA A 155 6.92 -4.91 -5.74
CA ALA A 155 7.29 -6.29 -6.07
C ALA A 155 6.03 -7.16 -6.20
N ARG A 156 5.10 -7.02 -5.25
CA ARG A 156 3.79 -7.69 -5.30
C ARG A 156 3.00 -7.33 -6.56
N LYS A 157 2.83 -6.03 -6.84
CA LYS A 157 2.14 -5.55 -8.05
C LYS A 157 2.77 -6.10 -9.33
N LEU A 158 4.10 -6.12 -9.41
CA LEU A 158 4.80 -6.65 -10.57
C LEU A 158 4.58 -8.16 -10.69
N ALA A 159 4.60 -8.89 -9.58
CA ALA A 159 4.30 -10.32 -9.57
C ALA A 159 2.86 -10.62 -10.00
N ASP A 160 1.88 -9.80 -9.60
CA ASP A 160 0.48 -9.91 -10.04
C ASP A 160 0.33 -9.69 -11.55
N GLN A 161 1.10 -8.74 -12.11
CA GLN A 161 1.04 -8.39 -13.52
C GLN A 161 1.80 -9.36 -14.43
N CYS A 162 2.72 -10.15 -13.88
CA CYS A 162 3.52 -11.09 -14.65
C CYS A 162 2.66 -12.20 -15.28
N ALA A 163 3.00 -12.56 -16.52
CA ALA A 163 2.47 -13.77 -17.15
C ALA A 163 3.35 -14.98 -16.78
N TYR A 164 2.73 -16.09 -16.40
CA TYR A 164 3.43 -17.30 -15.96
C TYR A 164 3.00 -18.49 -16.80
N THR A 165 3.94 -19.17 -17.45
CA THR A 165 3.63 -20.40 -18.19
C THR A 165 3.31 -21.56 -17.26
N LEU A 166 4.06 -21.70 -16.17
CA LEU A 166 3.99 -22.80 -15.20
C LEU A 166 3.55 -22.30 -13.82
N GLN A 167 2.77 -23.09 -13.09
CA GLN A 167 2.36 -22.79 -11.72
C GLN A 167 3.56 -22.77 -10.77
N SER A 168 4.49 -23.72 -10.91
CA SER A 168 5.73 -23.75 -10.13
C SER A 168 6.54 -22.45 -10.21
N SER A 169 6.58 -21.82 -11.39
CA SER A 169 7.31 -20.56 -11.61
C SER A 169 6.66 -19.39 -10.88
N SER A 170 5.33 -19.37 -10.81
CA SER A 170 4.59 -18.39 -10.01
C SER A 170 4.76 -18.60 -8.52
N LEU A 171 4.69 -19.85 -8.05
CA LEU A 171 4.94 -20.15 -6.64
C LEU A 171 6.34 -19.68 -6.20
N ASN A 172 7.36 -19.95 -7.03
CA ASN A 172 8.72 -19.46 -6.79
C ASN A 172 8.80 -17.93 -6.80
N MET A 173 8.02 -17.25 -7.65
CA MET A 173 7.96 -15.80 -7.66
C MET A 173 7.35 -15.27 -6.36
N TRP A 174 6.23 -15.84 -5.95
CA TRP A 174 5.56 -15.46 -4.72
C TRP A 174 6.40 -15.73 -3.48
N ASP A 175 7.16 -16.83 -3.44
CA ASP A 175 8.18 -17.06 -2.40
C ASP A 175 9.16 -15.90 -2.28
N ARG A 176 9.59 -15.34 -3.41
CA ARG A 176 10.51 -14.19 -3.40
C ARG A 176 9.83 -12.91 -2.97
N VAL A 177 8.58 -12.69 -3.38
CA VAL A 177 7.79 -11.56 -2.86
C VAL A 177 7.65 -11.69 -1.35
N HIS A 178 7.30 -12.87 -0.81
CA HIS A 178 7.26 -13.10 0.63
C HIS A 178 8.60 -12.80 1.30
N ASN A 179 9.71 -13.26 0.73
CA ASN A 179 11.04 -12.94 1.25
C ASN A 179 11.29 -11.43 1.29
N ILE A 180 10.78 -10.62 0.34
CA ILE A 180 10.90 -9.16 0.39
C ILE A 180 10.09 -8.56 1.55
N PHE A 181 8.97 -9.18 1.93
CA PHE A 181 8.20 -8.77 3.11
C PHE A 181 8.89 -9.17 4.42
N ASP A 182 9.48 -10.36 4.47
CA ASP A 182 10.05 -10.98 5.67
C ASP A 182 11.51 -10.58 5.95
N ASP A 183 12.31 -10.31 4.91
CA ASP A 183 13.75 -10.03 5.02
C ASP A 183 13.98 -8.67 5.67
N ARG A 184 14.23 -8.70 6.98
CA ARG A 184 14.48 -7.55 7.83
C ARG A 184 15.69 -7.84 8.71
N SER A 185 16.52 -6.81 8.94
CA SER A 185 17.76 -6.98 9.70
C SER A 185 17.56 -7.14 11.21
N GLY A 186 16.33 -6.98 11.70
CA GLY A 186 15.99 -7.11 13.11
C GLY A 186 14.56 -6.68 13.44
N LEU A 187 14.09 -7.04 14.64
CA LEU A 187 12.76 -6.68 15.15
C LEU A 187 12.45 -5.18 15.05
N GLN A 188 13.43 -4.31 15.31
CA GLN A 188 13.22 -2.85 15.21
C GLN A 188 12.81 -2.43 13.79
N GLU A 189 13.47 -2.98 12.78
CA GLU A 189 13.17 -2.65 11.39
C GLU A 189 11.78 -3.17 11.00
N SER A 190 11.40 -4.37 11.46
CA SER A 190 10.06 -4.91 11.25
C SER A 190 8.99 -4.03 11.89
N LEU A 191 9.19 -3.57 13.13
CA LEU A 191 8.26 -2.66 13.82
C LEU A 191 8.18 -1.29 13.12
N ASP A 192 9.30 -0.77 12.61
CA ASP A 192 9.33 0.49 11.86
C ASP A 192 8.48 0.37 10.57
N VAL A 193 8.61 -0.74 9.84
CA VAL A 193 7.79 -1.03 8.65
C VAL A 193 6.31 -1.19 9.01
N LEU A 194 6.01 -1.90 10.09
CA LEU A 194 4.63 -2.08 10.58
C LEU A 194 3.94 -0.76 10.91
N GLU A 195 4.63 0.16 11.59
CA GLU A 195 4.10 1.48 11.92
C GLU A 195 3.84 2.33 10.66
N VAL A 196 4.72 2.24 9.66
CA VAL A 196 4.50 2.92 8.36
C VAL A 196 3.32 2.30 7.60
N TYR A 197 3.19 0.98 7.62
CA TYR A 197 2.05 0.27 7.06
C TYR A 197 0.74 0.71 7.73
N ASP A 198 0.66 0.65 9.07
CA ASP A 198 -0.50 1.07 9.86
C ASP A 198 -0.89 2.52 9.53
N PHE A 199 0.10 3.40 9.33
CA PHE A 199 -0.16 4.79 8.94
C PHE A 199 -0.66 4.91 7.49
N GLY A 200 -0.13 4.12 6.56
CA GLY A 200 -0.64 4.04 5.19
C GLY A 200 -2.10 3.58 5.14
N GLU A 201 -2.45 2.54 5.90
CA GLU A 201 -3.83 2.07 6.03
C GLU A 201 -4.76 3.15 6.61
N PHE A 202 -4.31 3.85 7.66
CA PHE A 202 -5.02 5.00 8.22
C PHE A 202 -5.28 6.09 7.17
N LEU A 203 -4.29 6.38 6.32
CA LEU A 203 -4.45 7.34 5.22
C LEU A 203 -5.43 6.83 4.16
N CYS A 204 -5.40 5.54 3.81
CA CYS A 204 -6.37 4.94 2.90
C CYS A 204 -7.82 5.10 3.39
N GLN A 205 -8.07 4.94 4.69
CA GLN A 205 -9.39 5.14 5.31
C GLN A 205 -9.95 6.56 5.14
N HIS A 206 -9.08 7.52 4.79
CA HIS A 206 -9.44 8.92 4.58
C HIS A 206 -9.47 9.33 3.09
N ILE A 207 -9.23 8.40 2.17
CA ILE A 207 -9.46 8.63 0.73
C ILE A 207 -10.98 8.73 0.49
N ASP A 208 -11.42 9.86 -0.06
CA ASP A 208 -12.76 10.07 -0.62
C ASP A 208 -13.96 9.69 0.27
N HIS A 209 -13.87 9.92 1.59
CA HIS A 209 -14.97 9.60 2.52
C HIS A 209 -15.40 8.13 2.39
N ALA A 210 -14.59 7.19 2.90
CA ALA A 210 -14.90 5.77 2.95
C ALA A 210 -16.16 5.45 3.82
N ASP A 211 -17.30 6.01 3.46
CA ASP A 211 -18.64 5.63 3.89
C ASP A 211 -19.06 4.41 3.06
N LYS A 212 -20.00 3.62 3.56
CA LYS A 212 -20.47 2.41 2.89
C LYS A 212 -20.93 2.67 1.46
N ASP A 213 -21.56 3.82 1.21
CA ASP A 213 -22.01 4.25 -0.11
C ASP A 213 -20.85 4.62 -1.05
N SER A 214 -19.65 4.92 -0.51
CA SER A 214 -18.48 5.28 -1.32
C SER A 214 -17.95 4.08 -2.11
N LEU A 215 -18.07 2.86 -1.59
CA LEU A 215 -17.61 1.64 -2.26
C LEU A 215 -18.28 1.46 -3.63
N ASP A 216 -19.59 1.74 -3.70
CA ASP A 216 -20.37 1.74 -4.94
C ASP A 216 -19.88 2.79 -5.96
N HIS A 217 -19.12 3.79 -5.52
CA HIS A 217 -18.49 4.78 -6.41
C HIS A 217 -17.10 4.34 -6.91
N TRP A 218 -16.54 3.26 -6.38
CA TRP A 218 -15.26 2.70 -6.84
C TRP A 218 -15.47 1.45 -7.69
N LEU A 219 -16.54 0.68 -7.45
CA LEU A 219 -16.77 -0.65 -8.04
C LEU A 219 -18.09 -0.73 -8.82
N ASN A 220 -18.09 -1.44 -9.96
CA ASN A 220 -19.33 -1.83 -10.63
C ASN A 220 -19.90 -3.10 -9.99
N GLU A 221 -21.22 -3.33 -10.09
CA GLU A 221 -21.91 -4.56 -9.62
C GLU A 221 -21.25 -5.86 -10.13
N GLN A 222 -20.57 -5.80 -11.27
CA GLN A 222 -19.85 -6.93 -11.87
C GLN A 222 -18.44 -7.13 -11.29
N ASP A 223 -17.89 -6.18 -10.54
CA ASP A 223 -16.61 -6.35 -9.84
C ASP A 223 -16.79 -7.10 -8.49
N TRP A 224 -18.04 -7.40 -8.10
CA TRP A 224 -18.42 -8.03 -6.84
C TRP A 224 -18.46 -9.57 -6.87
N PHE A 225 -18.05 -10.22 -7.96
CA PHE A 225 -18.14 -11.68 -8.11
C PHE A 225 -17.29 -12.51 -7.13
N MET A 226 -16.75 -11.90 -6.07
CA MET A 226 -16.13 -12.56 -4.92
C MET A 226 -17.21 -12.98 -3.89
N GLY A 227 -18.14 -13.85 -4.29
CA GLY A 227 -19.05 -14.60 -3.40
C GLY A 227 -20.30 -13.86 -2.90
N ASP A 228 -21.47 -14.45 -3.12
CA ASP A 228 -22.81 -13.91 -2.82
C ASP A 228 -23.10 -13.57 -1.33
N ASP A 229 -22.20 -13.93 -0.40
CA ASP A 229 -22.41 -13.78 1.05
C ASP A 229 -21.53 -12.68 1.71
N LEU A 230 -20.62 -12.05 0.98
CA LEU A 230 -19.84 -10.95 1.53
C LEU A 230 -20.66 -9.66 1.45
N HIS A 231 -21.35 -9.34 2.55
CA HIS A 231 -21.46 -7.94 2.94
C HIS A 231 -20.03 -7.40 2.99
N VAL A 232 -19.56 -6.82 1.87
CA VAL A 232 -18.20 -6.29 1.78
C VAL A 232 -18.12 -5.21 2.83
N ASP A 233 -17.48 -5.57 3.93
CA ASP A 233 -17.12 -4.65 4.97
C ASP A 233 -16.24 -3.59 4.30
N ASN A 234 -16.53 -2.32 4.54
CA ASN A 234 -15.68 -1.21 4.12
C ASN A 234 -14.21 -1.51 4.49
N ARG A 235 -13.99 -2.20 5.61
CA ARG A 235 -12.69 -2.71 6.02
C ARG A 235 -12.03 -3.61 4.97
N TYR A 236 -12.75 -4.54 4.35
CA TYR A 236 -12.19 -5.40 3.30
C TYR A 236 -11.76 -4.57 2.10
N PHE A 237 -12.56 -3.59 1.68
CA PHE A 237 -12.18 -2.69 0.59
C PHE A 237 -10.93 -1.87 0.93
N ILE A 238 -10.85 -1.32 2.15
CA ILE A 238 -9.66 -0.61 2.62
C ILE A 238 -8.43 -1.52 2.63
N ILE A 239 -8.56 -2.77 3.07
CA ILE A 239 -7.48 -3.76 3.01
C ILE A 239 -7.05 -4.00 1.56
N GLN A 240 -8.01 -4.19 0.64
CA GLN A 240 -7.69 -4.36 -0.79
C GLN A 240 -7.02 -3.11 -1.38
N LEU A 241 -7.50 -1.90 -1.06
CA LEU A 241 -6.81 -0.67 -1.43
C LEU A 241 -5.40 -0.61 -0.86
N GLY A 242 -5.21 -0.93 0.42
CA GLY A 242 -3.88 -0.96 1.06
C GLY A 242 -2.93 -1.98 0.43
N ALA A 243 -3.46 -3.10 -0.06
CA ALA A 243 -2.67 -4.09 -0.78
C ALA A 243 -2.21 -3.55 -2.15
N HIS A 244 -3.08 -2.83 -2.88
CA HIS A 244 -2.82 -2.38 -4.25
C HIS A 244 -2.26 -0.96 -4.39
N LEU A 245 -2.33 -0.13 -3.36
CA LEU A 245 -1.82 1.24 -3.42
C LEU A 245 -0.44 1.32 -2.78
N SER A 246 0.52 1.86 -3.52
CA SER A 246 1.80 2.25 -2.95
C SER A 246 1.65 3.55 -2.15
N PRO A 247 2.58 3.89 -1.24
CA PRO A 247 2.51 5.16 -0.52
C PRO A 247 2.36 6.39 -1.44
N PRO A 248 3.03 6.48 -2.61
CA PRO A 248 2.74 7.52 -3.60
C PRO A 248 1.30 7.51 -4.12
N ASP A 249 0.73 6.34 -4.42
CA ASP A 249 -0.67 6.23 -4.89
C ASP A 249 -1.65 6.70 -3.81
N ILE A 250 -1.39 6.36 -2.53
CA ILE A 250 -2.19 6.79 -1.38
C ILE A 250 -2.19 8.31 -1.27
N LEU A 251 -1.01 8.94 -1.35
CA LEU A 251 -0.89 10.39 -1.32
C LEU A 251 -1.59 11.03 -2.52
N GLU A 252 -1.36 10.50 -3.72
CA GLU A 252 -1.99 11.00 -4.95
C GLU A 252 -3.51 10.95 -4.81
N LEU A 253 -4.09 9.82 -4.40
CA LEU A 253 -5.52 9.70 -4.19
C LEU A 253 -6.02 10.60 -3.08
N LEU A 254 -5.32 10.69 -1.94
CA LEU A 254 -5.67 11.62 -0.88
C LEU A 254 -5.75 13.04 -1.43
N PHE A 255 -4.72 13.55 -2.11
CA PHE A 255 -4.74 14.89 -2.66
C PHE A 255 -5.82 15.05 -3.75
N LEU A 256 -5.94 14.09 -4.67
CA LEU A 256 -6.86 14.22 -5.80
C LEU A 256 -8.34 14.09 -5.41
N THR A 257 -8.64 13.39 -4.31
CA THR A 257 -10.00 13.21 -3.80
C THR A 257 -10.38 14.22 -2.71
N SER A 258 -9.42 14.64 -1.87
CA SER A 258 -9.68 15.60 -0.80
C SER A 258 -9.49 17.07 -1.23
N VAL A 259 -8.60 17.36 -2.18
CA VAL A 259 -8.21 18.74 -2.58
C VAL A 259 -8.88 19.22 -3.86
N TRP A 260 -9.50 18.33 -4.65
CA TRP A 260 -10.07 18.79 -5.91
C TRP A 260 -11.15 19.84 -5.71
N LYS A 261 -10.85 20.95 -6.39
CA LYS A 261 -11.30 22.31 -6.14
C LYS A 261 -12.81 22.41 -6.07
N LYS A 262 -13.28 23.13 -5.05
CA LYS A 262 -14.41 24.04 -5.23
C LYS A 262 -14.17 24.77 -6.55
N ASP A 263 -14.97 24.50 -7.57
CA ASP A 263 -14.99 25.34 -8.76
C ASP A 263 -15.30 26.80 -8.36
N GLY A 264 -15.23 27.73 -9.31
CA GLY A 264 -15.45 29.16 -9.02
C GLY A 264 -16.76 29.47 -8.27
N ASP A 265 -17.71 28.52 -8.31
CA ASP A 265 -19.03 28.59 -7.68
C ASP A 265 -19.11 27.84 -6.34
N GLY A 266 -18.02 27.19 -5.89
CA GLY A 266 -17.97 26.49 -4.60
C GLY A 266 -18.32 25.01 -4.64
N HIS A 267 -18.58 24.42 -5.81
CA HIS A 267 -18.92 23.01 -5.97
C HIS A 267 -17.65 22.15 -6.13
N ARG A 268 -17.56 21.07 -5.35
CA ARG A 268 -16.50 20.06 -5.51
C ARG A 268 -16.86 19.18 -6.71
N ARG A 269 -16.06 19.18 -7.77
CA ARG A 269 -16.17 18.16 -8.82
C ARG A 269 -15.56 16.86 -8.32
N ALA A 270 -16.39 16.00 -7.75
CA ALA A 270 -16.02 14.63 -7.43
C ALA A 270 -15.51 13.92 -8.69
N TRP A 271 -14.55 13.01 -8.52
CA TRP A 271 -14.18 12.11 -9.61
C TRP A 271 -15.40 11.28 -10.00
N SER A 272 -15.59 11.06 -11.30
CA SER A 272 -16.58 10.10 -11.73
C SER A 272 -16.16 8.69 -11.30
N LYS A 273 -17.16 7.82 -11.14
CA LYS A 273 -16.97 6.41 -10.81
C LYS A 273 -16.00 5.72 -11.79
N GLU A 274 -16.13 6.03 -13.08
CA GLU A 274 -15.29 5.47 -14.13
C GLU A 274 -13.84 5.88 -13.97
N LYS A 275 -13.58 7.15 -13.62
CA LYS A 275 -12.21 7.65 -13.42
C LYS A 275 -11.54 6.99 -12.21
N ARG A 276 -12.28 6.80 -11.12
CA ARG A 276 -11.83 6.10 -9.91
C ARG A 276 -11.47 4.65 -10.20
N ARG A 277 -12.37 3.95 -10.89
CA ARG A 277 -12.16 2.56 -11.32
C ARG A 277 -10.96 2.43 -12.25
N ALA A 278 -10.89 3.26 -13.30
CA ALA A 278 -9.77 3.25 -14.24
C ALA A 278 -8.43 3.52 -13.55
N TYR A 279 -8.43 4.42 -12.54
CA TYR A 279 -7.24 4.66 -11.73
C TYR A 279 -6.79 3.39 -11.00
N LEU A 280 -7.68 2.71 -10.27
CA LEU A 280 -7.37 1.50 -9.51
C LEU A 280 -6.98 0.33 -10.43
N GLN A 281 -7.71 0.14 -11.53
CA GLN A 281 -7.37 -0.87 -12.55
C GLN A 281 -5.98 -0.63 -13.13
N ALA A 282 -5.58 0.62 -13.36
CA ALA A 282 -4.24 0.94 -13.85
C ALA A 282 -3.13 0.56 -12.87
N ARG A 283 -3.45 0.33 -11.58
CA ARG A 283 -2.52 -0.17 -10.55
C ARG A 283 -2.67 -1.67 -10.28
N GLY A 284 -3.47 -2.37 -11.09
CA GLY A 284 -3.71 -3.81 -10.98
C GLY A 284 -4.77 -4.18 -9.94
N SER A 285 -5.52 -3.24 -9.37
CA SER A 285 -6.70 -3.58 -8.57
C SER A 285 -7.80 -4.16 -9.45
N PHE A 286 -8.51 -5.16 -8.93
CA PHE A 286 -9.64 -5.82 -9.62
C PHE A 286 -9.28 -6.44 -10.97
N ASP A 287 -7.99 -6.58 -11.29
CA ASP A 287 -7.57 -7.47 -12.36
C ASP A 287 -7.75 -8.90 -11.83
N SER A 288 -8.92 -9.49 -12.11
CA SER A 288 -9.26 -10.88 -11.75
C SER A 288 -8.37 -11.92 -12.44
N PHE A 289 -7.37 -11.47 -13.20
CA PHE A 289 -6.37 -12.26 -13.91
C PHE A 289 -5.24 -12.81 -13.04
N THR A 290 -5.31 -12.74 -11.71
CA THR A 290 -4.40 -13.48 -10.83
C THR A 290 -4.29 -14.94 -11.31
N GLY A 291 -3.16 -15.28 -11.91
CA GLY A 291 -2.73 -16.66 -12.12
C GLY A 291 -3.37 -17.45 -13.26
N ARG A 292 -3.45 -16.93 -14.49
CA ARG A 292 -3.44 -17.87 -15.65
C ARG A 292 -2.04 -18.44 -15.83
N HIS A 293 -1.69 -19.38 -14.96
CA HIS A 293 -0.74 -20.42 -15.33
C HIS A 293 -1.36 -21.19 -16.48
N LEU A 294 -0.70 -21.20 -17.63
CA LEU A 294 -1.18 -21.97 -18.79
C LEU A 294 -1.15 -23.47 -18.49
N VAL A 295 -0.25 -23.89 -17.59
CA VAL A 295 -0.08 -25.29 -17.19
C VAL A 295 0.01 -25.39 -15.66
N LEU A 296 -0.88 -26.22 -15.08
CA LEU A 296 -0.80 -26.67 -13.70
C LEU A 296 0.16 -27.86 -13.63
N ASP A 297 1.44 -27.56 -13.46
CA ASP A 297 2.53 -28.54 -13.44
C ASP A 297 2.78 -29.15 -12.04
N VAL A 298 2.21 -28.53 -11.01
CA VAL A 298 2.28 -29.00 -9.62
C VAL A 298 0.87 -29.17 -9.05
N GLY A 299 0.62 -30.27 -8.35
CA GLY A 299 -0.61 -30.39 -7.56
C GLY A 299 -0.49 -29.51 -6.31
N GLY A 300 -1.35 -28.50 -6.18
CA GLY A 300 -1.33 -27.63 -5.00
C GLY A 300 -2.40 -26.55 -5.04
N GLU A 301 -2.80 -26.08 -3.86
CA GLU A 301 -3.63 -24.90 -3.71
C GLU A 301 -2.88 -23.67 -4.24
N LEU A 302 -3.61 -22.76 -4.89
CA LEU A 302 -3.06 -21.46 -5.26
C LEU A 302 -2.62 -20.75 -3.98
N ARG A 303 -1.43 -20.15 -3.99
CA ARG A 303 -0.99 -19.35 -2.84
C ARG A 303 -1.93 -18.18 -2.65
N ASP A 304 -2.12 -17.83 -1.38
CA ASP A 304 -2.83 -16.61 -1.04
C ASP A 304 -2.02 -15.41 -1.54
N THR A 305 -2.55 -14.74 -2.56
CA THR A 305 -1.97 -13.50 -3.12
C THR A 305 -2.44 -12.27 -2.36
N ASN A 306 -3.26 -12.44 -1.31
CA ASN A 306 -3.74 -11.35 -0.49
C ASN A 306 -2.68 -10.96 0.54
N PHE A 307 -1.74 -10.08 0.17
CA PHE A 307 -0.73 -9.55 1.10
C PHE A 307 -1.36 -8.53 2.05
N ALA A 308 -2.13 -9.03 3.00
CA ALA A 308 -2.71 -8.26 4.07
C ALA A 308 -1.67 -8.01 5.19
N ILE A 309 -2.12 -7.34 6.25
CA ILE A 309 -1.28 -6.92 7.39
C ILE A 309 -0.50 -8.08 8.02
N GLU A 310 -1.03 -9.29 7.91
CA GLU A 310 -0.49 -10.55 8.43
C GLU A 310 0.93 -10.82 7.95
N TYR A 311 1.32 -10.38 6.74
CA TYR A 311 2.68 -10.56 6.24
C TYR A 311 3.67 -9.59 6.88
N VAL A 312 3.27 -8.33 7.08
CA VAL A 312 4.11 -7.34 7.78
C VAL A 312 4.25 -7.72 9.26
N GLU A 313 3.19 -8.25 9.86
CA GLU A 313 3.22 -8.83 11.21
C GLU A 313 4.03 -10.13 11.26
N GLY A 314 3.99 -10.94 10.20
CA GLY A 314 4.80 -12.16 10.02
C GLY A 314 6.29 -11.89 10.21
N ALA A 315 6.80 -10.85 9.57
CA ALA A 315 8.18 -10.40 9.76
C ALA A 315 8.51 -10.03 11.22
N CYS A 316 7.56 -9.47 11.97
CA CYS A 316 7.76 -9.20 13.40
C CYS A 316 7.78 -10.50 14.22
N MET A 317 6.86 -11.43 13.93
CA MET A 317 6.76 -12.71 14.60
C MET A 317 7.99 -13.59 14.36
N LEU A 318 8.55 -13.62 13.15
CA LEU A 318 9.79 -14.33 12.84
C LEU A 318 10.96 -13.80 13.69
N GLN A 319 11.10 -12.48 13.79
CA GLN A 319 12.13 -11.85 14.62
C GLN A 319 11.96 -12.15 16.12
N LEU A 320 10.71 -12.25 16.59
CA LEU A 320 10.41 -12.68 17.95
C LEU A 320 10.73 -14.17 18.17
N GLN A 321 10.46 -15.04 17.19
CA GLN A 321 10.82 -16.46 17.25
C GLN A 321 12.34 -16.65 17.33
N GLU A 322 13.10 -15.88 16.56
CA GLU A 322 14.56 -15.88 16.64
C GLU A 322 15.07 -15.39 18.00
N THR A 323 14.40 -14.40 18.60
CA THR A 323 14.75 -13.86 19.91
C THR A 323 14.37 -14.81 21.06
N PHE A 324 13.27 -15.55 20.90
CA PHE A 324 12.71 -16.46 21.91
C PHE A 324 12.59 -17.91 21.38
N PRO A 325 13.71 -18.57 21.04
CA PRO A 325 13.70 -19.85 20.32
C PRO A 325 13.14 -21.03 21.13
N LYS A 326 12.94 -20.86 22.44
CA LYS A 326 12.35 -21.88 23.33
C LYS A 326 10.82 -21.83 23.36
N ILE A 327 10.22 -20.73 22.92
CA ILE A 327 8.78 -20.54 22.98
C ILE A 327 8.14 -21.11 21.70
N ILE A 328 7.02 -21.81 21.87
CA ILE A 328 6.32 -22.43 20.74
C ILE A 328 5.74 -21.30 19.87
N PRO A 329 5.84 -21.37 18.51
CA PRO A 329 5.33 -20.35 17.61
C PRO A 329 3.88 -19.90 17.86
N LYS A 330 3.03 -20.83 18.32
CA LYS A 330 1.64 -20.56 18.66
C LYS A 330 1.51 -19.58 19.83
N ASP A 331 2.35 -19.70 20.85
CA ASP A 331 2.30 -18.83 22.04
C ASP A 331 2.82 -17.43 21.70
N ILE A 332 3.84 -17.33 20.82
CA ILE A 332 4.29 -16.06 20.26
C ILE A 332 3.16 -15.37 19.48
N ALA A 333 2.41 -16.10 18.65
CA ALA A 333 1.29 -15.54 17.90
C ALA A 333 0.16 -15.03 18.83
N VAL A 334 -0.13 -15.75 19.92
CA VAL A 334 -1.11 -15.31 20.93
C VAL A 334 -0.63 -14.04 21.65
N ALA A 335 0.61 -14.02 22.11
CA ALA A 335 1.21 -12.86 22.76
C ALA A 335 1.30 -11.65 21.82
N TRP A 336 1.61 -11.88 20.54
CA TRP A 336 1.63 -10.85 19.50
C TRP A 336 0.25 -10.23 19.28
N LYS A 337 -0.80 -11.04 19.18
CA LYS A 337 -2.17 -10.55 19.09
C LYS A 337 -2.55 -9.69 20.31
N GLN A 338 -2.14 -10.09 21.51
CA GLN A 338 -2.38 -9.31 22.73
C GLN A 338 -1.57 -8.00 22.73
N TYR A 339 -0.29 -8.03 22.35
CA TYR A 339 0.57 -6.86 22.18
C TYR A 339 -0.07 -5.84 21.21
N ARG A 340 -0.48 -6.30 20.02
CA ARG A 340 -1.13 -5.49 18.98
C ARG A 340 -2.45 -4.89 19.46
N GLY A 341 -3.27 -5.67 20.18
CA GLY A 341 -4.56 -5.23 20.68
C GLY A 341 -4.50 -4.31 21.91
N THR A 342 -3.35 -4.21 22.59
CA THR A 342 -3.24 -3.47 23.86
C THR A 342 -2.11 -2.45 23.82
N LEU A 343 -0.87 -2.89 24.06
CA LEU A 343 0.29 -2.02 24.22
C LEU A 343 0.56 -1.22 22.94
N TRP A 344 0.42 -1.84 21.77
CA TRP A 344 0.62 -1.15 20.50
C TRP A 344 -0.32 0.05 20.34
N LEU A 345 -1.63 -0.20 20.43
CA LEU A 345 -2.65 0.84 20.22
C LEU A 345 -2.61 1.93 21.29
N SER A 346 -2.25 1.58 22.53
CA SER A 346 -2.30 2.54 23.65
C SER A 346 -1.02 3.35 23.84
N GLN A 347 0.15 2.82 23.47
CA GLN A 347 1.44 3.42 23.84
C GLN A 347 2.45 3.54 22.69
N ILE A 348 2.38 2.69 21.66
CA ILE A 348 3.42 2.62 20.63
C ILE A 348 3.00 3.30 19.33
N ARG A 349 1.75 3.10 18.90
CA ARG A 349 1.21 3.66 17.67
C ARG A 349 1.31 5.18 17.68
N GLY A 350 1.85 5.75 16.61
CA GLY A 350 2.08 7.19 16.45
C GLY A 350 3.38 7.71 17.09
N GLN A 351 4.17 6.85 17.72
CA GLN A 351 5.39 7.21 18.46
C GLN A 351 6.69 6.84 17.72
N PHE A 352 6.71 6.81 16.38
CA PHE A 352 7.85 6.32 15.58
C PHE A 352 9.22 6.87 16.03
N GLY A 353 9.31 8.17 16.32
CA GLY A 353 10.57 8.83 16.70
C GLY A 353 11.16 8.34 18.04
N SER A 354 10.31 7.87 18.96
CA SER A 354 10.70 7.29 20.25
C SER A 354 10.53 5.77 20.30
N MET A 355 10.00 5.17 19.23
CA MET A 355 9.78 3.74 19.15
C MET A 355 11.12 3.00 19.18
N SER A 356 11.23 2.13 20.18
CA SER A 356 12.29 1.15 20.29
C SER A 356 11.70 -0.24 20.44
N SER A 357 12.43 -1.29 20.06
CA SER A 357 12.04 -2.67 20.26
C SER A 357 12.09 -3.09 21.73
N GLY A 358 12.76 -2.31 22.60
CA GLY A 358 12.90 -2.59 24.04
C GLY A 358 11.57 -2.81 24.76
N PRO A 359 10.60 -1.87 24.70
CA PRO A 359 9.27 -2.07 25.27
C PRO A 359 8.53 -3.30 24.73
N CYS A 360 8.69 -3.61 23.44
CA CYS A 360 8.12 -4.82 22.84
C CYS A 360 8.76 -6.07 23.48
N LEU A 361 10.09 -6.16 23.47
CA LEU A 361 10.81 -7.28 24.06
C LEU A 361 10.51 -7.46 25.55
N ALA A 362 10.45 -6.37 26.32
CA ALA A 362 10.09 -6.41 27.74
C ALA A 362 8.69 -7.00 27.97
N TYR A 363 7.71 -6.59 27.15
CA TYR A 363 6.36 -7.14 27.19
C TYR A 363 6.36 -8.66 26.93
N PHE A 364 7.08 -9.11 25.90
CA PHE A 364 7.16 -10.53 25.57
C PHE A 364 7.88 -11.35 26.65
N THR A 365 8.95 -10.81 27.24
CA THR A 365 9.64 -11.43 28.38
C THR A 365 8.69 -11.63 29.56
N GLU A 366 7.95 -10.60 29.95
CA GLU A 366 6.97 -10.67 31.06
C GLU A 366 5.87 -11.70 30.80
N VAL A 367 5.30 -11.71 29.58
CA VAL A 367 4.27 -12.67 29.18
C VAL A 367 4.82 -14.11 29.25
N PHE A 368 6.03 -14.36 28.76
CA PHE A 368 6.59 -15.72 28.73
C PHE A 368 7.05 -16.21 30.10
N GLU A 369 7.61 -15.36 30.95
CA GLU A 369 7.89 -15.69 32.36
C GLU A 369 6.61 -16.09 33.09
N SER A 370 5.51 -15.35 32.88
CA SER A 370 4.22 -15.70 33.49
C SER A 370 3.64 -17.04 33.00
N LEU A 371 3.94 -17.45 31.76
CA LEU A 371 3.50 -18.73 31.22
C LEU A 371 4.31 -19.90 31.78
N GLU A 372 5.61 -19.72 32.01
CA GLU A 372 6.46 -20.71 32.67
C GLU A 372 6.00 -20.96 34.12
N ASP A 373 5.69 -19.90 34.86
CA ASP A 373 5.21 -19.98 36.24
C ASP A 373 3.84 -20.70 36.35
N ASN A 374 2.95 -20.47 35.39
CA ASN A 374 1.64 -21.11 35.35
C ASN A 374 1.67 -22.53 34.78
N GLY A 375 2.62 -22.84 33.89
CA GLY A 375 2.81 -24.17 33.29
C GLY A 375 3.46 -25.18 34.25
N LEU A 376 4.36 -24.72 35.13
CA LEU A 376 4.92 -25.54 36.21
C LEU A 376 3.90 -25.89 37.31
N ALA A 377 2.74 -25.24 37.33
CA ALA A 377 1.64 -25.58 38.24
C ALA A 377 0.73 -26.72 37.70
N GLN A 378 0.95 -27.20 36.47
CA GLN A 378 0.14 -28.25 35.82
C GLN A 378 0.90 -29.56 35.53
N LEU A 379 2.14 -29.70 36.04
CA LEU A 379 2.91 -30.96 36.12
C LEU A 379 3.16 -31.31 37.59
#